data_AF-A0A943BIJ1-F1
#
_entry.id   AF-A0A943BIJ1-F1
#
_cell.length_a   1.000
_cell.length_b   1.000
_cell.length_c   1.000
_cell.angle_alpha   90.00
_cell.angle_beta   90.00
_cell.angle_gamma   90.00
#
_symmetry.space_group_name_H-M   'P 1'
#
loop_
_entity.id
_entity.type
_entity.pdbx_description
1 polymer ?
#
loop_
_entity_poly.entity_id
_entity_poly.type
_entity_poly.pdbx_seq_one_letter_code
_entity_poly.pdbx_strand_id
1 'polypeptide(L)'
;MAQLSLFDHIEKENTKNIPILFTKGNILYFVRRADVEKCTVCEEKPWFVHNNTSRGYRIIFENGCYGVITNESLNQEVFFSEVDAIKAAEEYANSCDMLRADQMHLQVLESYEYIRGCDGYVLRSYLADMGNGYLYVKDFMTYIHVVKDTPKAREAYRKGIIENQKYNKVSKSAFHPKAVNMYRCKNDGEWLYAEARYTH
;
A
#
# COMPACT_ATOMS: atom_id res chain seq x y z
N MET A 1 -30.12 41.29 -5.64
CA MET A 1 -28.91 40.95 -6.42
C MET A 1 -27.74 40.93 -5.45
N ALA A 2 -27.14 39.76 -5.21
CA ALA A 2 -25.96 39.68 -4.35
C ALA A 2 -24.73 40.12 -5.14
N GLN A 3 -24.08 41.20 -4.69
CA GLN A 3 -22.81 41.67 -5.25
C GLN A 3 -21.71 40.73 -4.76
N LEU A 4 -21.13 39.95 -5.68
CA LEU A 4 -19.93 39.16 -5.39
C LEU A 4 -18.80 40.12 -5.00
N SER A 5 -18.14 39.88 -3.87
CA SER A 5 -17.00 40.68 -3.47
C SER A 5 -15.83 40.45 -4.43
N LEU A 6 -14.91 41.41 -4.55
CA LEU A 6 -13.69 41.27 -5.36
C LEU A 6 -12.89 40.00 -4.96
N PHE A 7 -12.92 39.64 -3.67
CA PHE A 7 -12.30 38.43 -3.15
C PHE A 7 -12.97 37.14 -3.65
N ASP A 8 -14.31 37.12 -3.75
CA ASP A 8 -15.05 35.99 -4.34
C ASP A 8 -14.75 35.82 -5.85
N HIS A 9 -14.38 36.90 -6.53
CA HIS A 9 -13.98 36.87 -7.94
C HIS A 9 -12.55 36.34 -8.11
N ILE A 10 -11.62 36.81 -7.28
CA ILE A 10 -10.21 36.37 -7.28
C ILE A 10 -10.08 34.88 -6.91
N GLU A 11 -10.84 34.39 -5.93
CA GLU A 11 -10.88 32.95 -5.60
C GLU A 11 -11.46 32.10 -6.76
N LYS A 12 -12.46 32.62 -7.47
CA LYS A 12 -13.03 31.96 -8.67
C LYS A 12 -12.11 32.00 -9.89
N GLU A 13 -11.27 33.01 -10.05
CA GLU A 13 -10.33 33.10 -11.16
C GLU A 13 -9.10 32.21 -10.94
N ASN A 14 -8.57 32.15 -9.71
CA ASN A 14 -7.44 31.27 -9.38
C ASN A 14 -7.80 29.77 -9.46
N THR A 15 -9.05 29.40 -9.16
CA THR A 15 -9.55 28.02 -9.26
C THR A 15 -9.89 27.58 -10.70
N LYS A 16 -10.15 28.52 -11.62
CA LYS A 16 -10.59 28.21 -13.00
C LYS A 16 -9.50 27.61 -13.88
N ASN A 17 -8.23 27.82 -13.56
CA ASN A 17 -7.11 27.48 -14.45
C ASN A 17 -6.41 26.16 -14.12
N ILE A 18 -6.84 25.41 -13.10
CA ILE A 18 -6.20 24.14 -12.76
C ILE A 18 -6.68 23.05 -13.71
N PRO A 19 -5.77 22.45 -14.51
CA PRO A 19 -6.15 21.49 -15.54
C PRO A 19 -6.68 20.20 -14.93
N ILE A 20 -7.63 19.58 -15.64
CA ILE A 20 -8.06 18.21 -15.39
C ILE A 20 -7.09 17.30 -16.16
N LEU A 21 -6.20 16.62 -15.44
CA LEU A 21 -5.21 15.73 -16.05
C LEU A 21 -5.74 14.31 -16.26
N PHE A 22 -6.65 13.86 -15.39
CA PHE A 22 -7.23 12.52 -15.46
C PHE A 22 -8.75 12.57 -15.55
N THR A 23 -9.33 11.58 -16.23
CA THR A 23 -10.77 11.40 -16.41
C THR A 23 -11.17 9.98 -16.06
N LYS A 24 -12.44 9.78 -15.70
CA LYS A 24 -13.00 8.46 -15.39
C LYS A 24 -12.64 7.43 -16.48
N GLY A 25 -12.15 6.27 -16.05
CA GLY A 25 -11.74 5.19 -16.94
C GLY A 25 -10.29 5.29 -17.43
N ASN A 26 -9.55 6.37 -17.13
CA ASN A 26 -8.11 6.37 -17.36
C ASN A 26 -7.44 5.28 -16.53
N ILE A 27 -6.61 4.48 -17.22
CA ILE A 27 -5.75 3.47 -16.63
C ILE A 27 -4.41 4.13 -16.37
N LEU A 28 -3.92 3.98 -15.14
CA LEU A 28 -2.68 4.57 -14.66
C LEU A 28 -1.85 3.49 -13.94
N TYR A 29 -0.56 3.75 -13.82
CA TYR A 29 0.39 2.89 -13.12
C TYR A 29 0.96 3.68 -11.95
N PHE A 30 0.63 3.23 -10.74
CA PHE A 30 1.06 3.83 -9.48
C PHE A 30 2.34 3.14 -9.01
N VAL A 31 3.41 3.90 -8.90
CA VAL A 31 4.70 3.45 -8.38
C VAL A 31 4.78 3.76 -6.90
N ARG A 32 4.85 2.71 -6.08
CA ARG A 32 5.14 2.82 -4.65
C ARG A 32 6.47 2.15 -4.39
N ARG A 33 7.53 2.95 -4.22
CA ARG A 33 8.91 2.45 -4.15
C ARG A 33 9.27 1.69 -5.43
N ALA A 34 9.66 0.41 -5.33
CA ALA A 34 9.95 -0.45 -6.46
C ALA A 34 8.74 -1.31 -6.90
N ASP A 35 7.56 -1.09 -6.32
CA ASP A 35 6.34 -1.80 -6.70
C ASP A 35 5.49 -0.95 -7.65
N VAL A 36 4.98 -1.58 -8.71
CA VAL A 36 4.06 -0.98 -9.69
C VAL A 36 2.68 -1.59 -9.51
N GLU A 37 1.68 -0.75 -9.21
CA GLU A 37 0.28 -1.15 -9.07
C GLU A 37 -0.56 -0.46 -10.16
N LYS A 38 -1.32 -1.24 -10.93
CA LYS A 38 -2.27 -0.69 -11.88
C LYS A 38 -3.50 -0.14 -11.16
N CYS A 39 -3.97 1.03 -11.57
CA CYS A 39 -5.18 1.63 -11.03
C CYS A 39 -6.03 2.31 -12.12
N THR A 40 -7.31 2.53 -11.80
CA THR A 40 -8.27 3.20 -12.69
C THR A 40 -8.89 4.39 -11.99
N VAL A 41 -8.97 5.53 -12.67
CA VAL A 41 -9.75 6.68 -12.17
C VAL A 41 -11.23 6.34 -12.19
N CYS A 42 -11.89 6.37 -11.03
CA CYS A 42 -13.26 5.88 -10.90
C CYS A 42 -14.31 6.98 -10.72
N GLU A 43 -13.90 8.25 -10.58
CA GLU A 43 -14.80 9.37 -10.36
C GLU A 43 -14.97 10.25 -11.62
N GLU A 44 -16.18 10.77 -11.82
CA GLU A 44 -16.53 11.59 -12.98
C GLU A 44 -16.01 13.01 -12.88
N LYS A 45 -15.92 13.58 -11.67
CA LYS A 45 -15.51 14.96 -11.44
C LYS A 45 -14.39 15.01 -10.41
N PRO A 46 -13.20 15.53 -10.75
CA PRO A 46 -12.16 15.77 -9.76
C PRO A 46 -12.57 16.89 -8.80
N TRP A 47 -12.11 16.82 -7.56
CA TRP A 47 -12.31 17.87 -6.57
C TRP A 47 -11.06 18.73 -6.43
N PHE A 48 -11.19 19.93 -5.86
CA PHE A 48 -10.04 20.76 -5.57
C PHE A 48 -9.36 20.31 -4.27
N VAL A 49 -8.03 20.32 -4.25
CA VAL A 49 -7.21 20.02 -3.07
C VAL A 49 -6.12 21.09 -2.88
N HIS A 50 -5.43 21.06 -1.74
CA HIS A 50 -4.32 21.97 -1.40
C HIS A 50 -4.68 23.46 -1.53
N ASN A 51 -5.78 23.90 -0.91
CA ASN A 51 -6.28 25.29 -1.01
C ASN A 51 -6.55 25.72 -2.46
N ASN A 52 -7.15 24.81 -3.24
CA ASN A 52 -7.47 25.03 -4.65
C ASN A 52 -6.24 25.35 -5.51
N THR A 53 -5.11 24.67 -5.28
CA THR A 53 -3.94 24.72 -6.17
C THR A 53 -3.80 23.46 -7.02
N SER A 54 -4.55 22.39 -6.69
CA SER A 54 -4.50 21.12 -7.39
C SER A 54 -5.86 20.43 -7.47
N ARG A 55 -5.90 19.33 -8.24
CA ARG A 55 -7.06 18.44 -8.40
C ARG A 55 -6.78 17.11 -7.72
N GLY A 56 -7.74 16.64 -6.94
CA GLY A 56 -7.77 15.28 -6.40
C GLY A 56 -8.61 14.37 -7.30
N TYR A 57 -8.15 13.14 -7.45
CA TYR A 57 -8.81 12.10 -8.25
C TYR A 57 -8.92 10.83 -7.43
N ARG A 58 -10.11 10.23 -7.40
CA ARG A 58 -10.31 8.93 -6.78
C ARG A 58 -9.91 7.83 -7.76
N ILE A 59 -9.03 6.96 -7.30
CA ILE A 59 -8.60 5.77 -8.03
C ILE A 59 -9.04 4.50 -7.32
N ILE A 60 -9.17 3.42 -8.09
CA ILE A 60 -9.34 2.06 -7.59
C ILE A 60 -8.21 1.18 -8.14
N PHE A 61 -7.54 0.46 -7.25
CA PHE A 61 -6.51 -0.53 -7.59
C PHE A 61 -7.16 -1.87 -7.96
N GLU A 62 -6.40 -2.77 -8.61
CA GLU A 62 -6.93 -4.09 -9.01
C GLU A 62 -7.41 -4.96 -7.83
N ASN A 63 -6.87 -4.73 -6.62
CA ASN A 63 -7.31 -5.39 -5.39
C ASN A 63 -8.60 -4.78 -4.80
N GLY A 64 -9.21 -3.80 -5.46
CA GLY A 64 -10.42 -3.13 -5.01
C GLY A 64 -10.21 -2.03 -3.97
N CYS A 65 -8.96 -1.80 -3.52
CA CYS A 65 -8.66 -0.69 -2.62
C CYS A 65 -8.84 0.66 -3.34
N TYR A 66 -9.35 1.64 -2.62
CA TYR A 66 -9.41 3.01 -3.11
C TYR A 66 -8.14 3.78 -2.75
N GLY A 67 -7.78 4.72 -3.61
CA GLY A 67 -6.71 5.68 -3.38
C GLY A 67 -7.11 7.07 -3.88
N VAL A 68 -6.25 8.04 -3.58
CA VAL A 68 -6.34 9.40 -4.10
C VAL A 68 -5.00 9.75 -4.72
N ILE A 69 -5.04 10.31 -5.92
CA ILE A 69 -3.89 10.92 -6.59
C ILE A 69 -4.20 12.39 -6.85
N THR A 70 -3.15 13.20 -7.03
CA THR A 70 -3.31 14.61 -7.38
C THR A 70 -2.60 14.92 -8.69
N ASN A 71 -2.70 16.18 -9.16
CA ASN A 71 -1.95 16.60 -10.34
C ASN A 71 -0.42 16.46 -10.12
N GLU A 72 0.05 16.66 -8.90
CA GLU A 72 1.47 16.52 -8.52
C GLU A 72 1.96 15.08 -8.57
N SER A 73 1.07 14.09 -8.43
CA SER A 73 1.42 12.68 -8.51
C SER A 73 1.94 12.28 -9.90
N LEU A 74 1.56 13.00 -10.96
CA LEU A 74 1.94 12.67 -12.34
C LEU A 74 3.46 12.79 -12.54
N ASN A 75 4.05 11.75 -13.12
CA ASN A 75 5.50 11.58 -13.35
C ASN A 75 6.36 11.55 -12.07
N GLN A 76 5.74 11.50 -10.88
CA GLN A 76 6.44 11.25 -9.61
C GLN A 76 6.15 9.85 -9.09
N GLU A 77 4.87 9.56 -8.85
CA GLU A 77 4.37 8.27 -8.35
C GLU A 77 3.29 7.69 -9.26
N VAL A 78 2.81 8.43 -10.27
CA VAL A 78 1.76 7.99 -11.19
C VAL A 78 2.17 8.25 -12.62
N PHE A 79 2.00 7.24 -13.47
CA PHE A 79 2.37 7.28 -14.88
C PHE A 79 1.23 6.76 -15.76
N PHE A 80 1.11 7.29 -16.99
CA PHE A 80 0.20 6.74 -18.00
C PHE A 80 0.76 5.48 -18.67
N SER A 81 2.09 5.34 -18.69
CA SER A 81 2.82 4.25 -19.32
C SER A 81 3.32 3.27 -18.27
N GLU A 82 3.06 1.99 -18.48
CA GLU A 82 3.60 0.91 -17.64
C GLU A 82 5.13 0.89 -17.71
N VAL A 83 5.69 1.14 -18.90
CA VAL A 83 7.14 1.14 -19.14
C VAL A 83 7.81 2.25 -18.33
N ASP A 84 7.22 3.44 -18.29
CA ASP A 84 7.79 4.55 -17.52
C ASP A 84 7.68 4.30 -16.01
N ALA A 85 6.57 3.69 -15.57
CA ALA A 85 6.39 3.27 -14.17
C ALA A 85 7.41 2.20 -13.75
N ILE A 86 7.63 1.17 -14.58
CA ILE A 86 8.64 0.14 -14.34
C ILE A 86 10.02 0.76 -14.26
N LYS A 87 10.37 1.67 -15.18
CA LYS A 87 11.65 2.36 -15.15
C LYS A 87 11.86 3.14 -13.86
N ALA A 88 10.86 3.92 -13.42
CA ALA A 88 10.93 4.66 -12.16
C ALA A 88 11.06 3.71 -10.94
N ALA A 89 10.34 2.59 -10.95
CA ALA A 89 10.42 1.56 -9.92
C ALA A 89 11.81 0.90 -9.86
N GLU A 90 12.41 0.61 -11.01
CA GLU A 90 13.77 0.04 -11.11
C GLU A 90 14.85 1.03 -10.65
N GLU A 91 14.71 2.32 -10.99
CA GLU A 91 15.60 3.38 -10.49
C GLU A 91 15.57 3.43 -8.95
N TYR A 92 14.38 3.33 -8.35
CA TYR A 92 14.25 3.23 -6.89
C TYR A 92 14.89 1.93 -6.36
N ALA A 93 14.60 0.78 -6.97
CA ALA A 93 15.11 -0.52 -6.56
C ALA A 93 16.65 -0.55 -6.51
N ASN A 94 17.31 0.09 -7.47
CA ASN A 94 18.77 0.16 -7.54
C ASN A 94 19.38 1.12 -6.50
N SER A 95 18.57 1.98 -5.90
CA SER A 95 19.02 2.98 -4.91
C SER A 95 18.77 2.58 -3.45
N CYS A 96 18.11 1.44 -3.19
CA CYS A 96 17.70 1.04 -1.85
C CYS A 96 18.11 -0.38 -1.47
N ASP A 97 18.26 -0.63 -0.17
CA ASP A 97 18.40 -1.98 0.38
C ASP A 97 17.02 -2.64 0.44
N MET A 98 16.80 -3.60 -0.45
CA MET A 98 15.55 -4.35 -0.56
C MET A 98 15.78 -5.82 -0.84
N LEU A 99 14.83 -6.65 -0.40
CA LEU A 99 14.72 -8.06 -0.78
C LEU A 99 13.67 -8.18 -1.88
N ARG A 100 14.07 -8.71 -3.04
CA ARG A 100 13.14 -8.91 -4.16
C ARG A 100 12.22 -10.09 -3.92
N ALA A 101 10.95 -9.93 -4.30
CA ALA A 101 9.92 -10.94 -4.13
C ALA A 101 10.29 -12.30 -4.76
N ASP A 102 10.87 -12.27 -5.96
CA ASP A 102 11.26 -13.43 -6.77
C ASP A 102 12.48 -14.19 -6.23
N GLN A 103 13.24 -13.57 -5.33
CA GLN A 103 14.41 -14.15 -4.68
C GLN A 103 14.10 -14.76 -3.31
N MET A 104 12.88 -14.57 -2.80
CA MET A 104 12.48 -15.10 -1.50
C MET A 104 11.82 -16.47 -1.64
N HIS A 105 12.32 -17.43 -0.86
CA HIS A 105 11.70 -18.74 -0.70
C HIS A 105 10.96 -18.79 0.63
N LEU A 106 9.65 -18.99 0.60
CA LEU A 106 8.81 -19.00 1.79
C LEU A 106 8.34 -20.42 2.11
N GLN A 107 8.77 -20.96 3.24
CA GLN A 107 8.20 -22.17 3.83
C GLN A 107 7.20 -21.78 4.91
N VAL A 108 5.90 -21.89 4.61
CA VAL A 108 4.84 -21.57 5.57
C VAL A 108 4.91 -22.52 6.76
N LEU A 109 5.05 -21.95 7.96
CA LEU A 109 5.10 -22.69 9.21
C LEU A 109 3.72 -22.72 9.87
N GLU A 110 3.06 -21.57 9.90
CA GLU A 110 1.74 -21.40 10.49
C GLU A 110 0.94 -20.39 9.66
N SER A 111 -0.35 -20.65 9.46
CA SER A 111 -1.25 -19.66 8.88
C SER A 111 -2.64 -19.77 9.49
N TYR A 112 -3.29 -18.63 9.63
CA TYR A 112 -4.58 -18.46 10.28
C TYR A 112 -5.44 -17.47 9.51
N GLU A 113 -6.76 -17.63 9.61
CA GLU A 113 -7.72 -16.72 9.03
C GLU A 113 -8.92 -16.48 9.95
N TYR A 114 -9.58 -15.34 9.79
CA TYR A 114 -10.92 -15.09 10.32
C TYR A 114 -11.70 -14.15 9.40
N ILE A 115 -13.02 -14.22 9.49
CA ILE A 115 -13.93 -13.31 8.78
C ILE A 115 -14.22 -12.12 9.69
N ARG A 116 -13.84 -10.92 9.25
CA ARG A 116 -14.08 -9.68 10.01
C ARG A 116 -15.58 -9.36 10.04
N GLY A 117 -16.13 -9.16 11.23
CA GLY A 117 -17.57 -9.00 11.42
C GLY A 117 -18.19 -7.74 10.79
N CYS A 118 -17.43 -6.66 10.59
CA CYS A 118 -17.99 -5.39 10.10
C CYS A 118 -18.23 -5.35 8.58
N ASP A 119 -17.49 -6.15 7.79
CA ASP A 119 -17.56 -6.11 6.33
C ASP A 119 -17.42 -7.49 5.66
N GLY A 120 -17.31 -8.57 6.43
CA GLY A 120 -17.18 -9.93 5.91
C GLY A 120 -15.82 -10.21 5.26
N TYR A 121 -14.84 -9.31 5.38
CA TYR A 121 -13.54 -9.49 4.74
C TYR A 121 -12.73 -10.60 5.43
N VAL A 122 -12.12 -11.48 4.64
CA VAL A 122 -11.24 -12.54 5.15
C VAL A 122 -9.88 -11.95 5.47
N LEU A 123 -9.56 -11.87 6.75
CA LEU A 123 -8.24 -11.47 7.22
C LEU A 123 -7.37 -12.70 7.40
N ARG A 124 -6.11 -12.58 6.98
CA ARG A 124 -5.11 -13.65 7.05
C ARG A 124 -3.90 -13.20 7.83
N SER A 125 -3.39 -14.12 8.65
CA SER A 125 -2.15 -14.00 9.39
C SER A 125 -1.30 -15.22 9.08
N TYR A 126 0.00 -15.06 8.92
CA TYR A 126 0.90 -16.16 8.63
C TYR A 126 2.32 -15.89 9.11
N LEU A 127 3.03 -16.99 9.34
CA LEU A 127 4.44 -17.05 9.68
C LEU A 127 5.12 -18.03 8.72
N ALA A 128 6.13 -17.56 7.99
CA ALA A 128 6.93 -18.39 7.09
C ALA A 128 8.43 -18.26 7.40
N ASP A 129 9.16 -19.36 7.25
CA ASP A 129 10.62 -19.38 7.27
C ASP A 129 11.15 -19.00 5.88
N MET A 130 12.16 -18.13 5.85
CA MET A 130 12.84 -17.70 4.63
C MET A 130 14.07 -18.55 4.28
N GLY A 131 14.47 -19.49 5.14
CA GLY A 131 15.60 -20.41 4.95
C GLY A 131 16.98 -19.81 5.22
N ASN A 132 17.05 -18.54 5.59
CA ASN A 132 18.27 -17.77 5.83
C ASN A 132 18.33 -17.16 7.24
N GLY A 133 17.60 -17.74 8.20
CA GLY A 133 17.55 -17.26 9.59
C GLY A 133 16.62 -16.07 9.81
N TYR A 134 15.73 -15.78 8.86
CA TYR A 134 14.70 -14.75 8.96
C TYR A 134 13.30 -15.34 8.84
N LEU A 135 12.33 -14.66 9.45
CA LEU A 135 10.91 -14.98 9.38
C LEU A 135 10.18 -13.93 8.57
N TYR A 136 9.29 -14.39 7.70
CA TYR A 136 8.34 -13.59 6.95
C TYR A 136 6.99 -13.62 7.68
N VAL A 137 6.60 -12.49 8.27
CA VAL A 137 5.52 -12.40 9.26
C VAL A 137 4.46 -11.43 8.80
N LYS A 138 3.21 -11.86 8.83
CA LYS A 138 2.05 -10.99 8.65
C LYS A 138 1.04 -11.26 9.75
N ASP A 139 0.68 -10.24 10.54
CA ASP A 139 -0.48 -10.30 11.42
C ASP A 139 -1.76 -9.90 10.66
N PHE A 140 -2.94 -10.15 11.23
CA PHE A 140 -4.22 -9.93 10.56
C PHE A 140 -4.38 -8.52 10.02
N MET A 141 -4.05 -7.52 10.84
CA MET A 141 -4.29 -6.09 10.57
C MET A 141 -3.01 -5.30 10.26
N THR A 142 -1.84 -5.94 10.29
CA THR A 142 -0.56 -5.24 10.07
C THR A 142 -0.02 -5.51 8.69
N TYR A 143 0.96 -4.68 8.31
CA TYR A 143 1.80 -4.93 7.17
C TYR A 143 2.65 -6.19 7.36
N ILE A 144 3.17 -6.69 6.26
CA ILE A 144 4.12 -7.79 6.24
C ILE A 144 5.50 -7.26 6.66
N HIS A 145 6.20 -8.02 7.51
CA HIS A 145 7.53 -7.69 8.01
C HIS A 145 8.47 -8.89 7.90
N VAL A 146 9.76 -8.61 7.75
CA VAL A 146 10.85 -9.57 7.93
C VAL A 146 11.51 -9.30 9.27
N VAL A 147 11.67 -10.34 10.07
CA VAL A 147 12.31 -10.29 11.40
C VAL A 147 13.36 -11.38 11.54
N LYS A 148 14.27 -11.27 12.50
CA LYS A 148 15.19 -12.38 12.84
C LYS A 148 14.41 -13.57 13.38
N ASP A 149 14.76 -14.76 12.92
CA ASP A 149 14.22 -15.98 13.49
C ASP A 149 14.75 -16.19 14.91
N THR A 150 13.88 -15.94 15.88
CA THR A 150 14.18 -16.13 17.31
C THR A 150 12.96 -16.75 18.01
N PRO A 151 13.16 -17.47 19.12
CA PRO A 151 12.05 -17.97 19.93
C PRO A 151 11.08 -16.86 20.33
N LYS A 152 11.60 -15.68 20.70
CA LYS A 152 10.82 -14.50 21.07
C LYS A 152 9.92 -14.00 19.93
N ALA A 153 10.44 -13.93 18.69
CA ALA A 153 9.65 -13.49 17.54
C ALA A 153 8.50 -14.47 17.23
N ARG A 154 8.77 -15.79 17.30
CA ARG A 154 7.76 -16.83 17.11
C ARG A 154 6.69 -16.78 18.21
N GLU A 155 7.10 -16.58 19.46
CA GLU A 155 6.19 -16.44 20.59
C GLU A 155 5.32 -15.18 20.47
N ALA A 156 5.91 -14.04 20.09
CA ALA A 156 5.17 -12.79 19.87
C ALA A 156 4.09 -12.96 18.80
N TYR A 157 4.41 -13.61 17.68
CA TYR A 157 3.43 -13.95 16.64
C TYR A 157 2.27 -14.79 17.21
N ARG A 158 2.57 -15.91 17.88
CA ARG A 158 1.55 -16.80 18.46
C ARG A 158 0.71 -16.09 19.53
N LYS A 159 1.32 -15.23 20.33
CA LYS A 159 0.61 -14.40 21.31
C LYS A 159 -0.42 -13.50 20.62
N GLY A 160 -0.06 -12.86 19.51
CA GLY A 160 -0.98 -12.08 18.68
C GLY A 160 -2.18 -12.91 18.17
N ILE A 161 -1.94 -14.16 17.77
CA ILE A 161 -3.02 -15.09 17.39
C ILE A 161 -3.94 -15.40 18.57
N ILE A 162 -3.39 -15.74 19.74
CA ILE A 162 -4.15 -16.06 20.95
C ILE A 162 -4.98 -14.86 21.41
N GLU A 163 -4.43 -13.65 21.33
CA GLU A 163 -5.15 -12.42 21.66
C GLU A 163 -6.33 -12.19 20.71
N ASN A 164 -6.14 -12.40 19.40
CA ASN A 164 -7.21 -12.30 18.42
C ASN A 164 -8.31 -13.35 18.61
N GLN A 165 -7.97 -14.56 19.07
CA GLN A 165 -8.94 -15.62 19.37
C GLN A 165 -9.94 -15.27 20.48
N LYS A 166 -9.62 -14.29 21.35
CA LYS A 166 -10.53 -13.82 22.38
C LYS A 166 -11.73 -13.07 21.81
N TYR A 167 -11.57 -12.46 20.63
CA TYR A 167 -12.55 -11.57 20.02
C TYR A 167 -13.08 -12.09 18.68
N ASN A 168 -12.31 -12.95 18.02
CA ASN A 168 -12.60 -13.44 16.67
C ASN A 168 -12.57 -14.97 16.61
N LYS A 169 -13.38 -15.55 15.73
CA LYS A 169 -13.33 -16.99 15.40
C LYS A 169 -12.18 -17.27 14.43
N VAL A 170 -10.96 -17.34 14.96
CA VAL A 170 -9.75 -17.63 14.20
C VAL A 170 -9.62 -19.14 13.95
N SER A 171 -9.36 -19.53 12.71
CA SER A 171 -9.08 -20.92 12.31
C SER A 171 -7.73 -21.05 11.62
N LYS A 172 -7.12 -22.25 11.68
CA LYS A 172 -5.96 -22.56 10.83
C LYS A 172 -6.35 -22.47 9.36
N SER A 173 -5.43 -21.97 8.55
CA SER A 173 -5.59 -21.83 7.11
C SER A 173 -4.57 -22.70 6.36
N ALA A 174 -4.87 -23.03 5.10
CA ALA A 174 -3.94 -23.62 4.15
C ALA A 174 -3.39 -22.55 3.18
N PHE A 175 -3.52 -21.27 3.54
CA PHE A 175 -3.10 -20.16 2.69
C PHE A 175 -1.58 -20.15 2.50
N HIS A 176 -1.15 -20.05 1.25
CA HIS A 176 0.25 -19.89 0.87
C HIS A 176 0.46 -18.44 0.41
N PRO A 177 1.22 -17.62 1.15
CA PRO A 177 1.45 -16.24 0.78
C PRO A 177 2.33 -16.16 -0.46
N LYS A 178 2.01 -15.21 -1.33
CA LYS A 178 2.94 -14.74 -2.36
C LYS A 178 3.88 -13.75 -1.71
N ALA A 179 5.18 -13.91 -1.95
CA ALA A 179 6.16 -12.93 -1.53
C ALA A 179 5.92 -11.59 -2.25
N VAL A 180 6.19 -10.49 -1.56
CA VAL A 180 6.21 -9.13 -2.11
C VAL A 180 7.57 -8.50 -1.82
N ASN A 181 7.95 -7.45 -2.56
CA ASN A 181 9.19 -6.75 -2.31
C ASN A 181 9.23 -6.21 -0.88
N MET A 182 10.36 -6.42 -0.19
CA MET A 182 10.56 -6.00 1.19
C MET A 182 11.67 -4.95 1.25
N TYR A 183 11.42 -3.85 1.95
CA TYR A 183 12.32 -2.69 1.98
C TYR A 183 12.86 -2.50 3.39
N ARG A 184 14.14 -2.16 3.49
CA ARG A 184 14.82 -1.99 4.77
C ARG A 184 14.10 -0.95 5.64
N CYS A 185 13.74 -1.34 6.86
CA CYS A 185 13.21 -0.42 7.86
C CYS A 185 14.33 0.52 8.34
N LYS A 186 14.01 1.80 8.59
CA LYS A 186 15.02 2.81 8.96
C LYS A 186 15.54 2.67 10.39
N ASN A 187 14.78 2.01 11.26
CA ASN A 187 15.11 1.86 12.68
C ASN A 187 15.76 0.50 12.95
N ASP A 188 16.71 0.45 13.87
CA ASP A 188 17.35 -0.80 14.37
C ASP A 188 16.42 -1.65 15.25
N GLY A 189 15.12 -1.62 14.98
CA GLY A 189 14.10 -2.35 15.70
C GLY A 189 14.08 -3.85 15.36
N GLU A 190 13.06 -4.54 15.89
CA GLU A 190 12.86 -5.97 15.61
C GLU A 190 12.47 -6.23 14.14
N TRP A 191 11.97 -5.20 13.44
CA TRP A 191 11.56 -5.26 12.04
C TRP A 191 12.71 -4.83 11.14
N LEU A 192 13.23 -5.77 10.36
CA LEU A 192 14.37 -5.55 9.46
C LEU A 192 13.93 -5.00 8.12
N TYR A 193 12.90 -5.61 7.53
CA TYR A 193 12.30 -5.18 6.27
C TYR A 193 10.78 -5.18 6.38
N ALA A 194 10.10 -4.37 5.58
CA ALA A 194 8.65 -4.33 5.49
C ALA A 194 8.17 -4.08 4.06
N GLU A 195 6.92 -4.42 3.75
CA GLU A 195 6.35 -4.15 2.42
C GLU A 195 6.23 -2.64 2.13
N ALA A 196 6.06 -2.26 0.86
CA ALA A 196 6.12 -0.86 0.40
C ALA A 196 5.14 0.10 1.10
N ARG A 197 4.02 -0.42 1.59
CA ARG A 197 2.97 0.38 2.26
C ARG A 197 3.33 0.77 3.69
N TYR A 198 4.36 0.14 4.28
CA TYR A 198 4.87 0.53 5.59
C TYR A 198 5.75 1.79 5.51
N THR A 199 5.42 2.81 6.31
CA THR A 199 6.00 4.16 6.20
C THR A 199 6.98 4.56 7.32
N HIS A 200 7.45 3.62 8.15
CA HIS A 200 8.26 3.95 9.35
C HIS A 200 9.67 3.33 9.35
#